data_AF-A0A1Q6ZWK2-F1
#
_entry.id   AF-A0A1Q6ZWK2-F1
#
_cell.length_a   1.000
_cell.length_b   1.000
_cell.length_c   1.000
_cell.angle_alpha   90.00
_cell.angle_beta   90.00
_cell.angle_gamma   90.00
#
_symmetry.space_group_name_H-M   'P 1'
#
loop_
_entity.id
_entity.type
_entity.pdbx_description
1 polymer ?
#
loop_
_entity_poly.entity_id
_entity_poly.type
_entity_poly.pdbx_seq_one_letter_code
_entity_poly.pdbx_strand_id
1 'polypeptide(L)'
;MKLAELQRDRAKLQVDHYKALLAADISELEGKQLELLGLVSGLYLTAAELAAIPNLIVGLASGSIIDFAGTVSNVAQSIGTQASITALQASYERRRQDWQYQQTLAQQDSVIGDQQVINAEDHVRVVGQEAAIAQMQTDNAEAVVEFLANKFTNVELYSWMSNVLGRVYGFFLQQATAIAQLAANQLAFERQEVPPPFIQSDYWQAPTDSAASSVEGNTPDRRGLTGSARLLQDIYQLDQHAFVTNQRKLQLTKTFSLFRLDPFAFQQLREAGVMVFETAMEQFDRDFPGHYLRLIKRVRVSVIALIPPTQGIRATLSSRGISRTVIGGDVFQTVTIKHDPEITALSSPRDATGLFELDAQSDLLLPFEGMGVDTTWEFSMPKAANMFDYNTIADVLISFEYTALNSFAYRQQVLQTLKPILSADRAFSFRQEFADQWYDLHNPDQTATPMTVRFATRREDFPPNLDELLIQQVVLYFARSAEVQMEISVGHLQFRAAGSNSPLGGTAVSLDGVISTRKGNAASWASIIGSNPGGDWELALSNDAQTRALFENEQLSDILLVITYSGRTPTWPG
;
A
#
# COMPACT_ATOMS: atom_id res chain seq x y z
N MET A 1 -45.66 -13.88 -65.44
CA MET A 1 -46.73 -14.74 -66.00
C MET A 1 -47.37 -14.14 -67.25
N LYS A 2 -48.15 -13.05 -67.16
CA LYS A 2 -48.94 -12.51 -68.29
C LYS A 2 -48.15 -12.24 -69.60
N LEU A 3 -46.90 -11.82 -69.50
CA LEU A 3 -46.04 -11.60 -70.68
C LEU A 3 -45.64 -12.91 -71.38
N ALA A 4 -45.35 -13.97 -70.62
CA ALA A 4 -44.95 -15.28 -71.15
C ALA A 4 -46.14 -16.01 -71.79
N GLU A 5 -47.33 -15.90 -71.20
CA GLU A 5 -48.59 -16.40 -71.78
C GLU A 5 -48.90 -15.74 -73.14
N LEU A 6 -48.77 -14.42 -73.22
CA LEU A 6 -48.97 -13.67 -74.46
C LEU A 6 -47.96 -14.05 -75.56
N GLN A 7 -46.71 -14.36 -75.20
CA GLN A 7 -45.69 -14.83 -76.15
C GLN A 7 -46.00 -16.24 -76.68
N ARG A 8 -46.44 -17.14 -75.81
CA ARG A 8 -46.91 -18.48 -76.21
C ARG A 8 -48.13 -18.39 -77.14
N ASP A 9 -49.12 -17.59 -76.79
CA ASP A 9 -50.35 -17.49 -77.56
C ASP A 9 -50.09 -16.86 -78.95
N ARG A 10 -49.15 -15.91 -79.04
CA ARG A 10 -48.64 -15.40 -80.32
C ARG A 10 -47.99 -16.52 -81.16
N ALA A 11 -47.16 -17.37 -80.57
CA ALA A 11 -46.51 -18.47 -81.27
C ALA A 11 -47.54 -19.50 -81.77
N LYS A 12 -48.56 -19.83 -80.97
CA LYS A 12 -49.66 -20.72 -81.38
C LYS A 12 -50.46 -20.17 -82.56
N LEU A 13 -50.78 -18.88 -82.54
CA LEU A 13 -51.43 -18.21 -83.69
C LEU A 13 -50.61 -18.30 -84.97
N GLN A 14 -49.27 -18.19 -84.87
CA GLN A 14 -48.39 -18.36 -86.02
C GLN A 14 -48.35 -19.81 -86.52
N VAL A 15 -48.31 -20.80 -85.61
CA VAL A 15 -48.38 -22.22 -85.97
C VAL A 15 -49.68 -22.54 -86.72
N ASP A 16 -50.82 -22.07 -86.21
CA ASP A 16 -52.14 -22.31 -86.82
C ASP A 16 -52.25 -21.64 -88.19
N HIS A 17 -51.72 -20.43 -88.34
CA HIS A 17 -51.68 -19.71 -89.61
C HIS A 17 -50.87 -20.47 -90.69
N TYR A 18 -49.64 -20.90 -90.38
CA TYR A 18 -48.83 -21.64 -91.36
C TYR A 18 -49.37 -23.04 -91.62
N LYS A 19 -50.02 -23.67 -90.64
CA LYS A 19 -50.73 -24.94 -90.85
C LYS A 19 -51.89 -24.79 -91.84
N ALA A 20 -52.64 -23.69 -91.76
CA ALA A 20 -53.71 -23.39 -92.71
C ALA A 20 -53.16 -23.14 -94.12
N LEU A 21 -52.05 -22.41 -94.27
CA LEU A 21 -51.40 -22.15 -95.55
C LEU A 21 -50.82 -23.41 -96.21
N LEU A 22 -50.32 -24.36 -95.43
CA LEU A 22 -49.82 -25.64 -95.94
C LEU A 22 -50.94 -26.64 -96.30
N ALA A 23 -52.12 -26.51 -95.69
CA ALA A 23 -53.27 -27.36 -95.97
C ALA A 23 -54.08 -26.88 -97.19
N ALA A 24 -54.03 -25.59 -97.52
CA ALA A 24 -54.59 -25.05 -98.74
C ALA A 24 -53.62 -25.33 -99.92
N ASP A 25 -53.99 -26.22 -100.82
CA ASP A 25 -53.26 -26.43 -102.08
C ASP A 25 -53.42 -25.22 -103.02
N ILE A 26 -52.65 -25.19 -104.11
CA ILE A 26 -52.54 -24.11 -105.12
C ILE A 26 -53.89 -23.40 -105.31
N SER A 27 -53.91 -22.07 -105.15
CA SER A 27 -55.15 -21.31 -105.21
C SER A 27 -55.80 -21.41 -106.61
N GLU A 28 -57.13 -21.28 -106.68
CA GLU A 28 -57.90 -21.46 -107.92
C GLU A 28 -57.43 -20.52 -109.06
N LEU A 29 -56.88 -19.35 -108.71
CA LEU A 29 -56.28 -18.39 -109.64
C LEU A 29 -54.88 -18.83 -110.11
N GLU A 30 -54.07 -19.41 -109.23
CA GLU A 30 -52.74 -19.94 -109.56
C GLU A 30 -52.85 -21.21 -110.43
N GLY A 31 -53.88 -22.04 -110.21
CA GLY A 31 -54.22 -23.17 -111.08
C GLY A 31 -54.58 -22.75 -112.51
N LYS A 32 -55.40 -21.70 -112.66
CA LYS A 32 -55.74 -21.12 -113.98
C LYS A 32 -54.52 -20.50 -114.67
N GLN A 33 -53.57 -19.94 -113.94
CA GLN A 33 -52.33 -19.39 -114.50
C GLN A 33 -51.44 -20.49 -115.10
N LEU A 34 -51.32 -21.64 -114.42
CA LEU A 34 -50.61 -22.81 -114.93
C LEU A 34 -51.26 -23.37 -116.20
N GLU A 35 -52.59 -23.43 -116.23
CA GLU A 35 -53.36 -23.93 -117.36
C GLU A 35 -53.24 -23.03 -118.61
N LEU A 36 -53.30 -21.71 -118.41
CA LEU A 36 -53.12 -20.72 -119.50
C LEU A 36 -51.71 -20.77 -120.10
N LEU A 37 -50.67 -20.94 -119.27
CA LEU A 37 -49.29 -21.10 -119.72
C LEU A 37 -49.06 -22.43 -120.46
N GLY A 38 -49.79 -23.49 -120.07
CA GLY A 38 -49.79 -24.78 -120.76
C GLY A 38 -50.43 -24.75 -122.15
N LEU A 39 -51.48 -23.95 -122.35
CA LEU A 39 -52.16 -23.80 -123.65
C LEU A 39 -51.31 -23.07 -124.71
N VAL A 40 -50.45 -22.13 -124.29
CA VAL A 40 -49.57 -21.38 -125.20
C VAL A 40 -48.47 -22.27 -125.80
N SER A 41 -48.00 -23.31 -125.09
CA SER A 41 -46.96 -24.21 -125.62
C SER A 41 -47.49 -25.18 -126.69
N GLY A 42 -48.80 -25.50 -126.68
CA GLY A 42 -49.42 -26.45 -127.61
C GLY A 42 -49.72 -25.91 -129.02
N LEU A 43 -49.80 -24.59 -129.21
CA LEU A 43 -50.18 -23.95 -130.49
C LEU A 43 -49.05 -23.89 -131.54
N TYR A 44 -47.79 -24.19 -131.20
CA TYR A 44 -46.63 -24.00 -132.09
C TYR A 44 -46.06 -25.29 -132.73
N LEU A 45 -46.67 -26.45 -132.51
CA LEU A 45 -46.09 -27.77 -132.85
C LEU A 45 -46.58 -28.40 -134.18
N THR A 46 -47.20 -27.65 -135.11
CA THR A 46 -47.82 -28.24 -136.34
C THR A 46 -47.39 -27.60 -137.67
N ALA A 47 -46.12 -27.21 -137.83
CA ALA A 47 -45.52 -26.97 -139.16
C ALA A 47 -44.00 -27.18 -139.15
N ALA A 48 -43.51 -28.00 -140.10
CA ALA A 48 -42.12 -28.27 -140.47
C ALA A 48 -41.37 -29.38 -139.68
N GLU A 49 -41.72 -30.63 -139.98
CA GLU A 49 -40.78 -31.75 -140.01
C GLU A 49 -40.09 -31.84 -141.41
N LEU A 50 -38.85 -32.35 -141.42
CA LEU A 50 -38.02 -32.84 -142.54
C LEU A 50 -37.16 -31.85 -143.37
N ALA A 51 -35.90 -31.67 -142.96
CA ALA A 51 -34.74 -31.65 -143.88
C ALA A 51 -33.49 -32.20 -143.16
N ALA A 52 -32.94 -33.32 -143.65
CA ALA A 52 -31.78 -34.02 -143.11
C ALA A 52 -30.70 -34.23 -144.20
N ILE A 53 -29.47 -33.72 -143.94
CA ILE A 53 -28.12 -34.34 -144.17
C ILE A 53 -27.61 -34.51 -145.64
N PRO A 54 -26.29 -34.34 -146.01
CA PRO A 54 -25.20 -33.49 -145.48
C PRO A 54 -24.21 -32.84 -146.53
N ASN A 55 -23.35 -31.93 -146.02
CA ASN A 55 -21.92 -31.71 -146.31
C ASN A 55 -21.35 -30.99 -147.58
N LEU A 56 -20.60 -29.92 -147.24
CA LEU A 56 -19.20 -29.58 -147.61
C LEU A 56 -18.85 -28.87 -148.96
N ILE A 57 -18.34 -27.63 -148.78
CA ILE A 57 -17.26 -26.91 -149.50
C ILE A 57 -17.47 -26.52 -150.98
N VAL A 58 -17.43 -25.21 -151.25
CA VAL A 58 -16.38 -24.46 -151.97
C VAL A 58 -16.94 -23.10 -152.34
N GLY A 59 -16.39 -22.06 -151.72
CA GLY A 59 -16.46 -20.71 -152.25
C GLY A 59 -15.37 -20.49 -153.29
N LEU A 60 -15.71 -19.80 -154.36
CA LEU A 60 -15.21 -18.46 -154.68
C LEU A 60 -15.78 -18.06 -156.05
N ALA A 61 -16.73 -17.14 -156.04
CA ALA A 61 -16.97 -16.24 -157.16
C ALA A 61 -16.65 -14.82 -156.68
N SER A 62 -15.63 -14.23 -157.27
CA SER A 62 -15.59 -12.78 -157.47
C SER A 62 -16.66 -12.43 -158.50
N GLY A 63 -17.63 -11.59 -158.11
CA GLY A 63 -18.52 -10.87 -159.03
C GLY A 63 -19.79 -11.59 -159.53
N SER A 64 -20.90 -10.86 -159.46
CA SER A 64 -22.25 -11.05 -160.07
C SER A 64 -23.36 -11.84 -159.32
N ILE A 65 -24.43 -11.09 -158.96
CA ILE A 65 -25.92 -11.31 -158.94
C ILE A 65 -26.41 -12.73 -158.52
N ILE A 66 -27.26 -12.95 -157.48
CA ILE A 66 -28.73 -12.69 -157.38
C ILE A 66 -29.24 -12.85 -155.90
N ASP A 67 -30.31 -12.11 -155.62
CA ASP A 67 -31.20 -11.95 -154.44
C ASP A 67 -31.97 -13.20 -153.92
N PHE A 68 -32.10 -13.34 -152.59
CA PHE A 68 -33.24 -14.02 -151.92
C PHE A 68 -33.36 -13.65 -150.42
N ALA A 69 -34.51 -13.07 -150.05
CA ALA A 69 -34.87 -12.57 -148.71
C ALA A 69 -35.90 -13.47 -147.98
N GLY A 70 -35.85 -13.56 -146.62
CA GLY A 70 -37.09 -13.64 -145.82
C GLY A 70 -37.31 -14.68 -144.68
N THR A 71 -36.39 -15.55 -144.23
CA THR A 71 -36.79 -16.73 -143.40
C THR A 71 -35.96 -17.09 -142.14
N VAL A 72 -35.47 -16.14 -141.32
CA VAL A 72 -34.72 -16.48 -140.07
C VAL A 72 -35.05 -15.60 -138.83
N SER A 73 -36.32 -15.45 -138.43
CA SER A 73 -36.66 -14.69 -137.21
C SER A 73 -37.71 -15.27 -136.24
N ASN A 74 -38.14 -16.54 -136.36
CA ASN A 74 -39.29 -17.06 -135.60
C ASN A 74 -39.02 -18.30 -134.70
N VAL A 75 -37.76 -18.65 -134.39
CA VAL A 75 -37.41 -19.83 -133.56
C VAL A 75 -36.95 -19.47 -132.13
N ALA A 76 -36.77 -18.19 -131.79
CA ALA A 76 -36.24 -17.77 -130.49
C ALA A 76 -37.30 -17.57 -129.37
N GLN A 77 -38.60 -17.50 -129.68
CA GLN A 77 -39.65 -17.24 -128.68
C GLN A 77 -40.25 -18.49 -128.02
N SER A 78 -39.96 -19.70 -128.50
CA SER A 78 -40.54 -20.95 -127.96
C SER A 78 -39.77 -21.55 -126.76
N ILE A 79 -38.51 -21.15 -126.54
CA ILE A 79 -37.69 -21.63 -125.40
C ILE A 79 -37.95 -20.83 -124.10
N GLY A 80 -38.45 -19.59 -124.20
CA GLY A 80 -38.73 -18.72 -123.04
C GLY A 80 -39.95 -19.15 -122.20
N THR A 81 -40.96 -19.75 -122.82
CA THR A 81 -42.23 -20.09 -122.15
C THR A 81 -42.10 -21.35 -121.29
N GLN A 82 -41.34 -22.36 -121.72
CA GLN A 82 -41.13 -23.58 -120.94
C GLN A 82 -40.25 -23.35 -119.70
N ALA A 83 -39.25 -22.47 -119.79
CA ALA A 83 -38.43 -22.06 -118.65
C ALA A 83 -39.26 -21.32 -117.59
N SER A 84 -40.29 -20.57 -118.00
CA SER A 84 -41.17 -19.83 -117.11
C SER A 84 -42.09 -20.74 -116.28
N ILE A 85 -42.55 -21.88 -116.84
CA ILE A 85 -43.38 -22.87 -116.12
C ILE A 85 -42.56 -23.56 -115.02
N THR A 86 -41.35 -24.02 -115.33
CA THR A 86 -40.47 -24.67 -114.33
C THR A 86 -40.04 -23.70 -113.23
N ALA A 87 -39.80 -22.43 -113.57
CA ALA A 87 -39.51 -21.39 -112.58
C ALA A 87 -40.69 -21.13 -111.64
N LEU A 88 -41.93 -21.15 -112.16
CA LEU A 88 -43.16 -21.01 -111.36
C LEU A 88 -43.33 -22.18 -110.38
N GLN A 89 -43.16 -23.43 -110.86
CA GLN A 89 -43.23 -24.61 -109.99
C GLN A 89 -42.16 -24.59 -108.91
N ALA A 90 -40.91 -24.23 -109.25
CA ALA A 90 -39.83 -24.08 -108.28
C ALA A 90 -40.12 -22.97 -107.24
N SER A 91 -40.86 -21.92 -107.62
CA SER A 91 -41.25 -20.86 -106.69
C SER A 91 -42.29 -21.33 -105.67
N TYR A 92 -43.24 -22.19 -106.07
CA TYR A 92 -44.19 -22.80 -105.14
C TYR A 92 -43.53 -23.81 -104.22
N GLU A 93 -42.62 -24.62 -104.75
CA GLU A 93 -41.83 -25.56 -103.96
C GLU A 93 -41.04 -24.84 -102.85
N ARG A 94 -40.36 -23.72 -103.19
CA ARG A 94 -39.65 -22.89 -102.19
C ARG A 94 -40.59 -22.24 -101.20
N ARG A 95 -41.73 -21.70 -101.64
CA ARG A 95 -42.72 -21.08 -100.74
C ARG A 95 -43.26 -22.10 -99.73
N ARG A 96 -43.50 -23.33 -100.18
CA ARG A 96 -43.93 -24.43 -99.31
C ARG A 96 -42.85 -24.82 -98.30
N GLN A 97 -41.58 -24.88 -98.73
CA GLN A 97 -40.44 -25.11 -97.82
C GLN A 97 -40.30 -23.97 -96.79
N ASP A 98 -40.47 -22.71 -97.20
CA ASP A 98 -40.43 -21.55 -96.31
C ASP A 98 -41.56 -21.60 -95.28
N TRP A 99 -42.78 -21.96 -95.68
CA TRP A 99 -43.91 -22.13 -94.75
C TRP A 99 -43.70 -23.29 -93.78
N GLN A 100 -43.14 -24.41 -94.22
CA GLN A 100 -42.77 -25.53 -93.34
C GLN A 100 -41.70 -25.11 -92.32
N TYR A 101 -40.68 -24.37 -92.77
CA TYR A 101 -39.65 -23.85 -91.90
C TYR A 101 -40.21 -22.88 -90.85
N GLN A 102 -41.04 -21.92 -91.26
CA GLN A 102 -41.71 -20.97 -90.35
C GLN A 102 -42.67 -21.67 -89.39
N GLN A 103 -43.39 -22.71 -89.84
CA GLN A 103 -44.22 -23.52 -88.96
C GLN A 103 -43.38 -24.22 -87.88
N THR A 104 -42.23 -24.77 -88.26
CA THR A 104 -41.33 -25.49 -87.34
C THR A 104 -40.73 -24.52 -86.31
N LEU A 105 -40.31 -23.33 -86.75
CA LEU A 105 -39.86 -22.27 -85.85
C LEU A 105 -40.96 -21.84 -84.87
N ALA A 106 -42.18 -21.60 -85.35
CA ALA A 106 -43.30 -21.22 -84.50
C ALA A 106 -43.70 -22.32 -83.50
N GLN A 107 -43.56 -23.60 -83.88
CA GLN A 107 -43.76 -24.73 -82.96
C GLN A 107 -42.71 -24.75 -81.86
N GLN A 108 -41.44 -24.53 -82.22
CA GLN A 108 -40.35 -24.43 -81.24
C GLN A 108 -40.56 -23.23 -80.32
N ASP A 109 -41.01 -22.08 -80.84
CA ASP A 109 -41.32 -20.89 -80.06
C ASP A 109 -42.49 -21.11 -79.08
N SER A 110 -43.49 -21.93 -79.45
CA SER A 110 -44.56 -22.32 -78.52
C SER A 110 -44.01 -23.15 -77.36
N VAL A 111 -43.10 -24.09 -77.62
CA VAL A 111 -42.46 -24.91 -76.57
C VAL A 111 -41.59 -24.05 -75.66
N ILE A 112 -40.85 -23.10 -76.23
CA ILE A 112 -40.07 -22.12 -75.46
C ILE A 112 -41.01 -21.27 -74.57
N GLY A 113 -42.14 -20.81 -75.12
CA GLY A 113 -43.15 -20.06 -74.37
C GLY A 113 -43.75 -20.86 -73.21
N ASP A 114 -44.06 -22.14 -73.41
CA ASP A 114 -44.54 -23.03 -72.33
C ASP A 114 -43.49 -23.18 -71.22
N GLN A 115 -42.20 -23.35 -71.56
CA GLN A 115 -41.13 -23.41 -70.57
C GLN A 115 -40.95 -22.08 -69.80
N GLN A 116 -41.14 -20.94 -70.45
CA GLN A 116 -41.07 -19.63 -69.79
C GLN A 116 -42.20 -19.42 -68.78
N VAL A 117 -43.40 -19.97 -69.03
CA VAL A 117 -44.51 -19.94 -68.07
C VAL A 117 -44.16 -20.76 -66.84
N ILE A 118 -43.66 -21.99 -67.01
CA ILE A 118 -43.21 -22.86 -65.90
C ILE A 118 -42.11 -22.16 -65.09
N ASN A 119 -41.09 -21.59 -65.74
CA ASN A 119 -40.03 -20.86 -65.04
C ASN A 119 -40.59 -19.67 -64.25
N ALA A 120 -41.59 -18.95 -64.78
CA ALA A 120 -42.21 -17.82 -64.09
C ALA A 120 -43.04 -18.27 -62.87
N GLU A 121 -43.73 -19.40 -62.95
CA GLU A 121 -44.44 -20.01 -61.82
C GLU A 121 -43.46 -20.48 -60.74
N ASP A 122 -42.36 -21.12 -61.14
CA ASP A 122 -41.29 -21.53 -60.24
C ASP A 122 -40.65 -20.32 -59.54
N HIS A 123 -40.40 -19.21 -60.26
CA HIS A 123 -39.91 -17.96 -59.65
C HIS A 123 -40.88 -17.40 -58.60
N VAL A 124 -42.20 -17.45 -58.85
CA VAL A 124 -43.20 -17.01 -57.86
C VAL A 124 -43.15 -17.90 -56.61
N ARG A 125 -43.02 -19.21 -56.78
CA ARG A 125 -42.86 -20.16 -55.66
C ARG A 125 -41.55 -19.91 -54.89
N VAL A 126 -40.44 -19.67 -55.58
CA VAL A 126 -39.14 -19.36 -54.98
C VAL A 126 -39.21 -18.06 -54.18
N VAL A 127 -39.73 -16.97 -54.76
CA VAL A 127 -39.89 -15.69 -54.05
C VAL A 127 -40.84 -15.82 -52.85
N GLY A 128 -41.89 -16.63 -52.97
CA GLY A 128 -42.76 -16.96 -51.84
C GLY A 128 -42.03 -17.69 -50.71
N GLN A 129 -41.15 -18.63 -51.04
CA GLN A 129 -40.27 -19.29 -50.07
C GLN A 129 -39.22 -18.35 -49.48
N GLU A 130 -38.61 -17.49 -50.30
CA GLU A 130 -37.66 -16.47 -49.85
C GLU A 130 -38.30 -15.49 -48.86
N ALA A 131 -39.54 -15.06 -49.09
CA ALA A 131 -40.30 -14.23 -48.16
C ALA A 131 -40.56 -14.95 -46.83
N ALA A 132 -40.91 -16.24 -46.87
CA ALA A 132 -41.08 -17.05 -45.66
C ALA A 132 -39.77 -17.24 -44.88
N ILE A 133 -38.65 -17.47 -45.58
CA ILE A 133 -37.32 -17.56 -44.97
C ILE A 133 -36.94 -16.21 -44.33
N ALA A 134 -37.17 -15.09 -45.01
CA ALA A 134 -36.89 -13.75 -44.47
C ALA A 134 -37.74 -13.45 -43.23
N GLN A 135 -39.01 -13.88 -43.20
CA GLN A 135 -39.86 -13.75 -42.02
C GLN A 135 -39.31 -14.60 -40.86
N MET A 136 -38.98 -15.87 -41.09
CA MET A 136 -38.39 -16.72 -40.06
C MET A 136 -37.05 -16.19 -39.54
N GLN A 137 -36.23 -15.56 -40.40
CA GLN A 137 -35.00 -14.89 -39.98
C GLN A 137 -35.29 -13.68 -39.09
N THR A 138 -36.34 -12.92 -39.40
CA THR A 138 -36.79 -11.78 -38.58
C THR A 138 -37.30 -12.26 -37.23
N ASP A 139 -38.19 -13.26 -37.21
CA ASP A 139 -38.75 -13.85 -35.99
C ASP A 139 -37.64 -14.45 -35.10
N ASN A 140 -36.65 -15.12 -35.71
CA ASN A 140 -35.50 -15.64 -35.00
C ASN A 140 -34.61 -14.51 -34.45
N ALA A 141 -34.37 -13.44 -35.21
CA ALA A 141 -33.61 -12.30 -34.73
C ALA A 141 -34.31 -11.61 -33.55
N GLU A 142 -35.64 -11.48 -33.59
CA GLU A 142 -36.45 -10.95 -32.49
C GLU A 142 -36.35 -11.84 -31.25
N ALA A 143 -36.52 -13.16 -31.41
CA ALA A 143 -36.39 -14.13 -30.32
C ALA A 143 -34.97 -14.13 -29.70
N VAL A 144 -33.92 -13.95 -30.52
CA VAL A 144 -32.53 -13.83 -30.03
C VAL A 144 -32.35 -12.55 -29.22
N VAL A 145 -32.91 -11.42 -29.65
CA VAL A 145 -32.85 -10.16 -28.90
C VAL A 145 -33.63 -10.27 -27.59
N GLU A 146 -34.83 -10.84 -27.61
CA GLU A 146 -35.64 -11.07 -26.41
C GLU A 146 -34.91 -11.98 -25.42
N PHE A 147 -34.29 -13.06 -25.91
CA PHE A 147 -33.46 -13.94 -25.08
C PHE A 147 -32.24 -13.21 -24.49
N LEU A 148 -31.53 -12.40 -25.29
CA LEU A 148 -30.36 -11.65 -24.81
C LEU A 148 -30.73 -10.56 -23.79
N ALA A 149 -31.93 -10.00 -23.86
CA ALA A 149 -32.45 -9.02 -22.90
C ALA A 149 -32.90 -9.69 -21.59
N ASN A 150 -33.62 -10.80 -21.68
CA ASN A 150 -34.27 -11.44 -20.53
C ASN A 150 -33.43 -12.54 -19.85
N LYS A 151 -32.35 -13.02 -20.49
CA LYS A 151 -31.45 -13.98 -19.85
C LYS A 151 -30.88 -13.40 -18.55
N PHE A 152 -30.62 -14.26 -17.58
CA PHE A 152 -30.05 -13.87 -16.30
C PHE A 152 -28.70 -13.15 -16.44
N THR A 153 -27.82 -13.60 -17.34
CA THR A 153 -26.50 -13.00 -17.60
C THR A 153 -26.57 -11.82 -18.56
N ASN A 154 -27.49 -10.89 -18.31
CA ASN A 154 -27.66 -9.68 -19.09
C ASN A 154 -26.63 -8.59 -18.70
N VAL A 155 -26.63 -7.49 -19.46
CA VAL A 155 -25.72 -6.35 -19.26
C VAL A 155 -25.94 -5.69 -17.88
N GLU A 156 -27.17 -5.67 -17.39
CA GLU A 156 -27.53 -5.07 -16.10
C GLU A 156 -26.88 -5.82 -14.94
N LEU A 157 -26.90 -7.17 -14.96
CA LEU A 157 -26.22 -7.99 -13.96
C LEU A 157 -24.72 -7.69 -13.92
N TYR A 158 -24.05 -7.64 -15.07
CA TYR A 158 -22.60 -7.34 -15.12
C TYR A 158 -22.30 -5.90 -14.68
N SER A 159 -23.15 -4.92 -15.01
CA SER A 159 -23.02 -3.55 -14.54
C SER A 159 -23.18 -3.45 -13.02
N TRP A 160 -24.22 -4.10 -12.47
CA TRP A 160 -24.44 -4.20 -11.03
C TRP A 160 -23.26 -4.87 -10.33
N MET A 161 -22.82 -6.04 -10.81
CA MET A 161 -21.69 -6.78 -10.24
C MET A 161 -20.41 -5.96 -10.30
N SER A 162 -20.13 -5.27 -11.41
CA SER A 162 -18.97 -4.40 -11.55
C SER A 162 -18.99 -3.22 -10.57
N ASN A 163 -20.16 -2.64 -10.30
CA ASN A 163 -20.31 -1.58 -9.31
C ASN A 163 -20.14 -2.08 -7.87
N VAL A 164 -20.71 -3.25 -7.53
CA VAL A 164 -20.56 -3.86 -6.20
C VAL A 164 -19.11 -4.28 -5.98
N LEU A 165 -18.52 -5.03 -6.90
CA LEU A 165 -17.12 -5.46 -6.81
C LEU A 165 -16.14 -4.28 -6.82
N GLY A 166 -16.40 -3.26 -7.63
CA GLY A 166 -15.57 -2.05 -7.65
C GLY A 166 -15.54 -1.32 -6.31
N ARG A 167 -16.70 -1.21 -5.63
CA ARG A 167 -16.78 -0.62 -4.28
C ARG A 167 -16.05 -1.47 -3.23
N VAL A 168 -16.28 -2.78 -3.25
CA VAL A 168 -15.62 -3.72 -2.31
C VAL A 168 -14.11 -3.72 -2.52
N TYR A 169 -13.65 -3.76 -3.77
CA TYR A 169 -12.24 -3.68 -4.12
C TYR A 169 -11.60 -2.37 -3.64
N GLY A 170 -12.24 -1.22 -3.91
CA GLY A 170 -11.75 0.08 -3.46
C GLY A 170 -11.62 0.19 -1.94
N PHE A 171 -12.60 -0.34 -1.19
CA PHE A 171 -12.55 -0.38 0.27
C PHE A 171 -11.36 -1.19 0.79
N PHE A 172 -11.19 -2.43 0.30
CA PHE A 172 -10.09 -3.28 0.75
C PHE A 172 -8.73 -2.76 0.30
N LEU A 173 -8.64 -2.16 -0.87
CA LEU A 173 -7.39 -1.52 -1.33
C LEU A 173 -7.01 -0.38 -0.38
N GLN A 174 -7.93 0.52 -0.03
CA GLN A 174 -7.67 1.60 0.93
C GLN A 174 -7.26 1.09 2.31
N GLN A 175 -7.94 0.05 2.81
CA GLN A 175 -7.59 -0.55 4.09
C GLN A 175 -6.19 -1.18 4.05
N ALA A 176 -5.86 -1.90 2.98
CA ALA A 176 -4.55 -2.51 2.81
C ALA A 176 -3.44 -1.45 2.71
N THR A 177 -3.69 -0.34 2.01
CA THR A 177 -2.73 0.77 1.92
C THR A 177 -2.51 1.44 3.27
N ALA A 178 -3.56 1.62 4.07
CA ALA A 178 -3.43 2.17 5.41
C ALA A 178 -2.60 1.27 6.33
N ILE A 179 -2.82 -0.05 6.29
CA ILE A 179 -2.04 -1.03 7.06
C ILE A 179 -0.57 -1.03 6.60
N ALA A 180 -0.32 -0.98 5.29
CA ALA A 180 1.04 -0.92 4.76
C ALA A 180 1.78 0.36 5.19
N GLN A 181 1.07 1.51 5.26
CA GLN A 181 1.62 2.75 5.80
C GLN A 181 1.92 2.65 7.29
N LEU A 182 1.05 2.00 8.09
CA LEU A 182 1.33 1.73 9.50
C LEU A 182 2.58 0.86 9.68
N ALA A 183 2.75 -0.18 8.84
CA ALA A 183 3.96 -1.00 8.85
C ALA A 183 5.23 -0.19 8.49
N ALA A 184 5.15 0.70 7.49
CA ALA A 184 6.25 1.58 7.14
C ALA A 184 6.60 2.57 8.27
N ASN A 185 5.58 3.13 8.95
CA ASN A 185 5.78 4.01 10.11
C ASN A 185 6.37 3.26 11.31
N GLN A 186 5.93 2.02 11.56
CA GLN A 186 6.50 1.18 12.60
C GLN A 186 7.97 0.88 12.32
N LEU A 187 8.32 0.56 11.07
CA LEU A 187 9.71 0.35 10.67
C LEU A 187 10.55 1.62 10.84
N ALA A 188 10.00 2.78 10.44
CA ALA A 188 10.64 4.07 10.65
C ALA A 188 10.93 4.34 12.13
N PHE A 189 9.97 4.02 13.00
CA PHE A 189 10.12 4.17 14.44
C PHE A 189 11.16 3.21 15.03
N GLU A 190 11.15 1.92 14.67
CA GLU A 190 12.10 0.96 15.21
C GLU A 190 13.56 1.23 14.82
N ARG A 191 13.76 1.79 13.63
CA ARG A 191 15.06 2.18 13.09
C ARG A 191 15.44 3.61 13.48
N GLN A 192 14.45 4.43 13.86
CA GLN A 192 14.57 5.89 14.01
C GLN A 192 15.23 6.53 12.77
N GLU A 193 14.92 5.98 11.60
CA GLU A 193 15.38 6.39 10.28
C GLU A 193 14.17 6.35 9.35
N VAL A 194 13.99 7.38 8.52
CA VAL A 194 12.87 7.43 7.58
C VAL A 194 13.20 6.51 6.40
N PRO A 195 12.48 5.39 6.20
CA PRO A 195 12.71 4.54 5.03
C PRO A 195 12.36 5.31 3.76
N PRO A 196 12.92 4.93 2.60
CA PRO A 196 12.44 5.43 1.32
C PRO A 196 10.92 5.26 1.21
N PRO A 197 10.21 6.18 0.54
CA PRO A 197 8.75 6.14 0.43
C PRO A 197 8.30 5.04 -0.55
N PHE A 198 8.47 3.77 -0.15
CA PHE A 198 8.06 2.61 -0.93
C PHE A 198 6.52 2.56 -1.05
N ILE A 199 5.83 2.72 0.08
CA ILE A 199 4.36 2.68 0.12
C ILE A 199 3.79 4.06 -0.26
N GLN A 200 2.96 4.09 -1.31
CA GLN A 200 2.32 5.31 -1.81
C GLN A 200 1.08 5.69 -0.99
N SER A 201 0.62 6.93 -1.14
CA SER A 201 -0.62 7.39 -0.51
C SER A 201 -1.88 6.80 -1.16
N ASP A 202 -1.83 6.53 -2.47
CA ASP A 202 -2.95 6.03 -3.25
C ASP A 202 -2.48 5.02 -4.32
N TYR A 203 -3.22 3.92 -4.43
CA TYR A 203 -3.01 2.85 -5.39
C TYR A 203 -4.20 2.66 -6.35
N TRP A 204 -5.27 3.45 -6.19
CA TRP A 204 -6.43 3.43 -7.08
C TRP A 204 -6.10 4.01 -8.45
N GLN A 205 -5.33 5.09 -8.48
CA GLN A 205 -4.90 5.69 -9.74
C GLN A 205 -3.71 4.91 -10.30
N ALA A 206 -3.87 4.40 -11.53
CA ALA A 206 -2.76 3.82 -12.26
C ALA A 206 -1.71 4.91 -12.51
N PRO A 207 -0.40 4.60 -12.45
CA PRO A 207 0.61 5.56 -12.84
C PRO A 207 0.32 5.96 -14.28
N THR A 208 0.22 7.26 -14.55
CA THR A 208 0.06 7.74 -15.91
C THR A 208 1.36 7.42 -16.64
N ASP A 209 1.35 6.39 -17.49
CA ASP A 209 2.37 6.16 -18.50
C ASP A 209 2.31 7.32 -19.48
N SER A 210 2.87 8.48 -19.11
CA SER A 210 3.33 9.58 -19.95
C SER A 210 3.49 10.85 -19.13
N ALA A 211 4.66 11.46 -19.25
CA ALA A 211 4.90 12.90 -19.07
C ALA A 211 4.17 13.76 -20.14
N ALA A 212 2.95 13.34 -20.52
CA ALA A 212 2.02 14.08 -21.33
C ALA A 212 0.87 14.46 -20.42
N SER A 213 1.08 15.58 -19.73
CA SER A 213 0.02 16.44 -19.23
C SER A 213 -0.92 16.76 -20.39
N SER A 214 -1.89 15.88 -20.63
CA SER A 214 -3.09 16.24 -21.35
C SER A 214 -3.89 17.13 -20.42
N VAL A 215 -3.97 18.40 -20.80
CA VAL A 215 -4.74 19.48 -20.17
C VAL A 215 -6.26 19.22 -20.25
N GLU A 216 -6.68 18.01 -20.66
CA GLU A 216 -8.07 17.57 -20.76
C GLU A 216 -8.29 16.25 -20.02
N GLY A 217 -8.26 16.32 -18.69
CA GLY A 217 -9.37 15.92 -17.81
C GLY A 217 -10.15 14.62 -18.00
N ASN A 218 -9.64 13.57 -18.64
CA ASN A 218 -10.29 12.25 -18.58
C ASN A 218 -9.32 11.09 -18.85
N THR A 219 -8.37 10.86 -17.94
CA THR A 219 -7.71 9.55 -17.89
C THR A 219 -8.79 8.50 -17.60
N PRO A 220 -8.96 7.47 -18.45
CA PRO A 220 -9.98 6.45 -18.22
C PRO A 220 -9.78 5.86 -16.83
N ASP A 221 -10.78 5.96 -15.96
CA ASP A 221 -10.71 5.35 -14.62
C ASP A 221 -10.58 3.83 -14.79
N ARG A 222 -9.36 3.34 -14.55
CA ARG A 222 -9.03 1.91 -14.62
C ARG A 222 -9.51 1.15 -13.37
N ARG A 223 -10.32 1.79 -12.52
CA ARG A 223 -10.95 1.26 -11.31
C ARG A 223 -9.95 0.55 -10.39
N GLY A 224 -8.73 1.06 -10.32
CA GLY A 224 -7.66 0.50 -9.51
C GLY A 224 -7.18 -0.90 -9.89
N LEU A 225 -7.46 -1.43 -11.09
CA LEU A 225 -7.22 -2.84 -11.43
C LEU A 225 -5.81 -3.37 -11.11
N THR A 226 -4.77 -2.54 -11.23
CA THR A 226 -3.37 -2.90 -10.95
C THR A 226 -2.90 -2.47 -9.55
N GLY A 227 -3.75 -1.83 -8.75
CA GLY A 227 -3.41 -1.26 -7.46
C GLY A 227 -2.92 -2.28 -6.45
N SER A 228 -3.59 -3.43 -6.36
CA SER A 228 -3.19 -4.51 -5.44
C SER A 228 -1.84 -5.15 -5.79
N ALA A 229 -1.55 -5.36 -7.07
CA ALA A 229 -0.27 -5.91 -7.51
C ALA A 229 0.90 -4.95 -7.23
N ARG A 230 0.68 -3.64 -7.45
CA ARG A 230 1.64 -2.59 -7.10
C ARG A 230 1.88 -2.50 -5.59
N LEU A 231 0.81 -2.47 -4.80
CA LEU A 231 0.92 -2.45 -3.34
C LEU A 231 1.70 -3.67 -2.83
N LEU A 232 1.43 -4.86 -3.36
CA LEU A 232 2.15 -6.07 -3.00
C LEU A 232 3.65 -5.97 -3.35
N GLN A 233 3.99 -5.45 -4.53
CA GLN A 233 5.39 -5.20 -4.91
C GLN A 233 6.07 -4.25 -3.91
N ASP A 234 5.42 -3.14 -3.55
CA ASP A 234 6.00 -2.14 -2.66
C ASP A 234 6.14 -2.66 -1.22
N ILE A 235 5.23 -3.52 -0.76
CA ILE A 235 5.35 -4.25 0.52
C ILE A 235 6.59 -5.16 0.49
N TYR A 236 6.84 -5.89 -0.61
CA TYR A 236 8.06 -6.70 -0.73
C TYR A 236 9.33 -5.85 -0.72
N GLN A 237 9.31 -4.66 -1.32
CA GLN A 237 10.46 -3.75 -1.26
C GLN A 237 10.70 -3.25 0.17
N LEU A 238 9.63 -2.90 0.89
CA LEU A 238 9.69 -2.51 2.30
C LEU A 238 10.26 -3.64 3.16
N ASP A 239 9.82 -4.88 2.95
CA ASP A 239 10.31 -6.07 3.67
C ASP A 239 11.79 -6.35 3.38
N GLN A 240 12.20 -6.30 2.11
CA GLN A 240 13.61 -6.42 1.73
C GLN A 240 14.47 -5.33 2.39
N HIS A 241 13.99 -4.08 2.41
CA HIS A 241 14.66 -3.00 3.13
C HIS A 241 14.75 -3.27 4.63
N ALA A 242 13.66 -3.74 5.24
CA ALA A 242 13.62 -4.13 6.65
C ALA A 242 14.67 -5.20 6.98
N PHE A 243 14.78 -6.20 6.11
CA PHE A 243 15.72 -7.32 6.24
C PHE A 243 17.18 -6.87 6.09
N VAL A 244 17.49 -6.10 5.04
CA VAL A 244 18.86 -5.64 4.74
C VAL A 244 19.38 -4.67 5.80
N THR A 245 18.51 -3.78 6.30
CA THR A 245 18.87 -2.82 7.36
C THR A 245 18.79 -3.41 8.76
N ASN A 246 18.29 -4.65 8.91
CA ASN A 246 18.21 -5.29 10.20
C ASN A 246 19.61 -5.60 10.72
N GLN A 247 19.94 -5.01 11.86
CA GLN A 247 21.22 -5.23 12.52
C GLN A 247 20.99 -5.58 13.98
N ARG A 248 21.85 -6.44 14.50
CA ARG A 248 21.79 -6.87 15.89
C ARG A 248 22.10 -5.70 16.80
N LYS A 249 21.10 -5.24 17.55
CA LYS A 249 21.30 -4.27 18.63
C LYS A 249 21.96 -4.93 19.84
N LEU A 250 22.84 -4.19 20.51
CA LEU A 250 23.40 -4.56 21.80
C LEU A 250 22.29 -4.51 22.84
N GLN A 251 22.22 -5.50 23.73
CA GLN A 251 21.23 -5.57 24.81
C GLN A 251 21.95 -5.31 26.12
N LEU A 252 21.50 -4.30 26.86
CA LEU A 252 22.15 -3.83 28.08
C LEU A 252 21.12 -3.66 29.20
N THR A 253 21.60 -3.77 30.44
CA THR A 253 20.81 -3.49 31.64
C THR A 253 21.54 -2.48 32.50
N LYS A 254 20.85 -1.41 32.91
CA LYS A 254 21.35 -0.44 33.89
C LYS A 254 20.36 -0.28 35.03
N THR A 255 20.83 -0.44 36.27
CA THR A 255 20.00 -0.33 37.47
C THR A 255 20.29 0.98 38.20
N PHE A 256 19.24 1.73 38.50
CA PHE A 256 19.30 2.92 39.32
C PHE A 256 18.74 2.63 40.70
N SER A 257 19.47 3.05 41.73
CA SER A 257 19.00 3.13 43.10
C SER A 257 18.40 4.51 43.31
N LEU A 258 17.10 4.59 43.64
CA LEU A 258 16.45 5.88 43.88
C LEU A 258 17.07 6.57 45.11
N PHE A 259 17.47 5.82 46.13
CA PHE A 259 18.18 6.37 47.29
C PHE A 259 19.51 7.03 46.91
N ARG A 260 20.28 6.44 45.99
CA ARG A 260 21.56 7.02 45.53
C ARG A 260 21.39 8.13 44.49
N LEU A 261 20.33 8.06 43.70
CA LEU A 261 20.07 9.01 42.61
C LEU A 261 19.70 10.38 43.16
N ASP A 262 18.75 10.41 44.10
CA ASP A 262 18.36 11.62 44.82
C ASP A 262 17.90 11.23 46.24
N PRO A 263 18.82 11.25 47.22
CA PRO A 263 18.49 10.87 48.59
C PRO A 263 17.41 11.77 49.22
N PHE A 264 17.34 13.03 48.80
CA PHE A 264 16.37 13.98 49.34
C PHE A 264 14.96 13.69 48.80
N ALA A 265 14.82 13.49 47.49
CA ALA A 265 13.54 13.09 46.91
C ALA A 265 13.11 11.68 47.34
N PHE A 266 14.06 10.77 47.61
CA PHE A 266 13.76 9.47 48.19
C PHE A 266 13.19 9.57 49.61
N GLN A 267 13.62 10.54 50.40
CA GLN A 267 13.04 10.76 51.70
C GLN A 267 11.62 11.33 51.61
N GLN A 268 11.35 12.18 50.60
CA GLN A 268 9.97 12.56 50.27
C GLN A 268 9.12 11.37 49.82
N LEU A 269 9.69 10.36 49.14
CA LEU A 269 8.99 9.10 48.85
C LEU A 269 8.53 8.41 50.14
N ARG A 270 9.39 8.36 51.16
CA ARG A 270 9.05 7.75 52.45
C ARG A 270 7.97 8.54 53.20
N GLU A 271 7.88 9.85 52.99
CA GLU A 271 6.92 10.74 53.65
C GLU A 271 5.58 10.86 52.91
N ALA A 272 5.60 11.16 51.61
CA ALA A 272 4.42 11.39 50.78
C ALA A 272 3.99 10.15 49.97
N GLY A 273 4.90 9.21 49.71
CA GLY A 273 4.64 8.06 48.84
C GLY A 273 4.83 8.35 47.35
N VAL A 274 5.37 9.49 46.94
CA VAL A 274 5.61 9.81 45.53
C VAL A 274 7.02 10.39 45.34
N MET A 275 7.68 10.00 44.25
CA MET A 275 8.99 10.52 43.85
C MET A 275 9.07 10.71 42.34
N VAL A 276 9.52 11.88 41.92
CA VAL A 276 9.86 12.17 40.52
C VAL A 276 11.37 12.10 40.38
N PHE A 277 11.85 11.44 39.33
CA PHE A 277 13.28 11.33 39.04
C PHE A 277 13.53 11.37 37.54
N GLU A 278 14.78 11.62 37.15
CA GLU A 278 15.18 11.72 35.75
C GLU A 278 16.35 10.80 35.46
N THR A 279 16.29 10.13 34.32
CA THR A 279 17.41 9.37 33.78
C THR A 279 18.06 10.24 32.70
N ALA A 280 19.32 10.63 32.89
CA ALA A 280 20.00 11.55 31.97
C ALA A 280 20.88 10.79 30.98
N MET A 281 20.97 11.28 29.74
CA MET A 281 21.79 10.66 28.68
C MET A 281 23.26 10.47 29.09
N GLU A 282 23.82 11.44 29.81
CA GLU A 282 25.19 11.41 30.32
C GLU A 282 25.46 10.17 31.19
N GLN A 283 24.47 9.72 31.99
CA GLN A 283 24.62 8.55 32.87
C GLN A 283 24.80 7.26 32.06
N PHE A 284 24.28 7.19 30.84
CA PHE A 284 24.47 6.05 29.93
C PHE A 284 25.74 6.19 29.09
N ASP A 285 26.11 7.42 28.70
CA ASP A 285 27.36 7.71 28.01
C ASP A 285 28.59 7.39 28.86
N ARG A 286 28.49 7.59 30.17
CA ARG A 286 29.53 7.22 31.15
C ARG A 286 29.70 5.71 31.33
N ASP A 287 28.72 4.89 30.99
CA ASP A 287 28.90 3.43 31.02
C ASP A 287 29.55 2.96 29.71
N PHE A 288 29.00 3.41 28.58
CA PHE A 288 29.42 2.99 27.26
C PHE A 288 29.49 4.18 26.29
N PRO A 289 30.66 4.85 26.19
CA PRO A 289 30.84 5.93 25.23
C PRO A 289 30.87 5.33 23.81
N GLY A 290 29.99 5.82 22.95
CA GLY A 290 29.80 5.33 21.58
C GLY A 290 28.49 4.59 21.32
N HIS A 291 27.71 4.29 22.36
CA HIS A 291 26.37 3.73 22.19
C HIS A 291 25.36 4.81 21.82
N TYR A 292 24.68 4.63 20.70
CA TYR A 292 23.60 5.49 20.23
C TYR A 292 22.34 4.64 20.00
N LEU A 293 21.23 5.29 19.64
CA LEU A 293 19.92 4.69 19.46
C LEU A 293 19.51 3.86 20.68
N ARG A 294 19.67 4.45 21.86
CA ARG A 294 19.33 3.81 23.14
C ARG A 294 17.82 3.86 23.32
N LEU A 295 17.17 2.71 23.16
CA LEU A 295 15.73 2.56 23.31
C LEU A 295 15.43 1.51 24.37
N ILE A 296 14.54 1.83 25.30
CA ILE A 296 14.08 0.94 26.35
C ILE A 296 13.34 -0.23 25.72
N LYS A 297 13.64 -1.43 26.20
CA LYS A 297 12.93 -2.66 25.85
C LYS A 297 12.05 -3.13 27.02
N ARG A 298 12.49 -2.92 28.25
CA ARG A 298 11.73 -3.28 29.46
C ARG A 298 12.23 -2.52 30.68
N VAL A 299 11.33 -2.23 31.62
CA VAL A 299 11.65 -1.68 32.94
C VAL A 299 11.24 -2.68 34.01
N ARG A 300 12.09 -2.87 35.03
CA ARG A 300 11.79 -3.68 36.21
C ARG A 300 11.96 -2.84 37.47
N VAL A 301 11.06 -3.00 38.42
CA VAL A 301 11.12 -2.31 39.71
C VAL A 301 11.18 -3.32 40.85
N SER A 302 12.14 -3.11 41.75
CA SER A 302 12.35 -3.90 42.96
C SER A 302 12.37 -2.97 44.17
N VAL A 303 11.40 -3.14 45.07
CA VAL A 303 11.29 -2.39 46.32
C VAL A 303 11.89 -3.22 47.45
N ILE A 304 12.96 -2.71 48.05
CA ILE A 304 13.66 -3.35 49.17
C ILE A 304 13.07 -2.79 50.46
N ALA A 305 12.09 -3.49 51.04
CA ALA A 305 11.45 -3.11 52.29
C ALA A 305 10.90 -4.32 53.06
N LEU A 306 10.51 -4.14 54.32
CA LEU A 306 9.81 -5.17 55.11
C LEU A 306 8.33 -5.20 54.74
N ILE A 307 8.02 -5.89 53.64
CA ILE A 307 6.68 -5.99 53.08
C ILE A 307 6.06 -7.34 53.43
N PRO A 308 4.82 -7.38 53.97
CA PRO A 308 4.11 -8.62 54.23
C PRO A 308 3.92 -9.43 52.92
N PRO A 309 4.32 -10.72 52.88
CA PRO A 309 4.23 -11.53 51.66
C PRO A 309 2.83 -11.65 51.07
N THR A 310 1.79 -11.54 51.89
CA THR A 310 0.38 -11.65 51.47
C THR A 310 -0.18 -10.36 50.88
N GLN A 311 0.45 -9.22 51.12
CA GLN A 311 -0.05 -7.91 50.66
C GLN A 311 0.68 -7.42 49.42
N GLY A 312 1.98 -7.69 49.27
CA GLY A 312 2.78 -7.13 48.18
C GLY A 312 2.82 -5.59 48.24
N ILE A 313 2.98 -4.94 47.09
CA ILE A 313 2.96 -3.47 46.98
C ILE A 313 1.82 -3.00 46.08
N ARG A 314 1.40 -1.75 46.26
CA ARG A 314 0.47 -1.03 45.37
C ARG A 314 1.18 0.23 44.91
N ALA A 315 1.95 0.09 43.84
CA ALA A 315 2.72 1.19 43.27
C ALA A 315 2.42 1.33 41.77
N THR A 316 2.75 2.49 41.23
CA THR A 316 2.69 2.78 39.81
C THR A 316 3.99 3.45 39.39
N LEU A 317 4.54 3.03 38.27
CA LEU A 317 5.59 3.75 37.56
C LEU A 317 4.96 4.44 36.35
N SER A 318 5.24 5.71 36.14
CA SER A 318 4.78 6.43 34.95
C SER A 318 5.89 7.25 34.32
N SER A 319 5.74 7.53 33.02
CA SER A 319 6.59 8.45 32.28
C SER A 319 5.76 9.62 31.74
N ARG A 320 6.36 10.81 31.69
CA ARG A 320 5.71 12.04 31.18
C ARG A 320 5.53 12.07 29.66
N GLY A 321 5.85 11.00 28.94
CA GLY A 321 5.63 10.84 27.50
C GLY A 321 6.69 11.48 26.59
N ILE A 322 7.59 12.31 27.14
CA ILE A 322 8.72 12.87 26.39
C ILE A 322 9.98 12.10 26.74
N SER A 323 10.63 11.55 25.72
CA SER A 323 11.93 10.90 25.86
C SER A 323 12.88 11.34 24.75
N ARG A 324 14.18 11.15 24.94
CA ARG A 324 15.19 11.51 23.94
C ARG A 324 16.15 10.36 23.69
N THR A 325 16.61 10.26 22.45
CA THR A 325 17.66 9.33 22.04
C THR A 325 18.55 9.98 21.00
N VAL A 326 19.77 9.47 20.82
CA VAL A 326 20.67 9.91 19.77
C VAL A 326 20.54 8.99 18.58
N ILE A 327 20.22 9.54 17.41
CA ILE A 327 20.17 8.76 16.16
C ILE A 327 21.49 8.91 15.40
N GLY A 328 21.81 7.90 14.59
CA GLY A 328 22.93 7.93 13.65
C GLY A 328 22.54 8.56 12.32
N GLY A 329 23.50 8.57 11.38
CA GLY A 329 23.37 9.14 10.04
C GLY A 329 24.68 9.83 9.63
N ASP A 330 24.59 10.84 8.78
CA ASP A 330 25.74 11.72 8.47
C ASP A 330 26.24 12.47 9.72
N VAL A 331 25.33 12.78 10.64
CA VAL A 331 25.61 13.48 11.90
C VAL A 331 24.82 12.84 13.03
N PHE A 332 25.47 12.65 14.19
CA PHE A 332 24.79 12.23 15.42
C PHE A 332 24.01 13.39 16.02
N GLN A 333 22.70 13.22 16.18
CA GLN A 333 21.81 14.24 16.72
C GLN A 333 20.84 13.65 17.73
N THR A 334 20.47 14.47 18.72
CA THR A 334 19.47 14.10 19.71
C THR A 334 18.08 14.35 19.14
N VAL A 335 17.26 13.31 19.07
CA VAL A 335 15.87 13.38 18.64
C VAL A 335 14.96 13.16 19.83
N THR A 336 13.88 13.94 19.87
CA THR A 336 12.83 13.79 20.87
C THR A 336 11.78 12.82 20.35
N ILE A 337 11.58 11.74 21.09
CA ILE A 337 10.54 10.76 20.85
C ILE A 337 9.34 11.12 21.74
N LYS A 338 8.18 11.30 21.11
CA LYS A 338 6.93 11.59 21.80
C LYS A 338 6.11 10.31 21.88
N HIS A 339 5.75 9.95 23.10
CA HIS A 339 4.81 8.90 23.44
C HIS A 339 3.67 9.50 24.23
N ASP A 340 2.51 8.85 24.22
CA ASP A 340 1.47 9.18 25.17
C ASP A 340 1.96 8.85 26.58
N PRO A 341 1.59 9.63 27.62
CA PRO A 341 1.95 9.32 28.99
C PRO A 341 1.50 7.91 29.37
N GLU A 342 2.46 7.06 29.70
CA GLU A 342 2.22 5.65 30.02
C GLU A 342 2.36 5.43 31.52
N ILE A 343 1.53 4.54 32.05
CA ILE A 343 1.52 4.14 33.46
C ILE A 343 1.45 2.63 33.57
N THR A 344 2.24 2.08 34.49
CA THR A 344 2.31 0.65 34.77
C THR A 344 2.06 0.40 36.26
N ALA A 345 1.14 -0.51 36.57
CA ALA A 345 0.85 -0.91 37.94
C ALA A 345 1.82 -2.02 38.41
N LEU A 346 2.30 -1.88 39.64
CA LEU A 346 3.27 -2.78 40.27
C LEU A 346 2.63 -3.39 41.51
N SER A 347 2.52 -4.73 41.50
CA SER A 347 1.89 -5.50 42.57
C SER A 347 2.87 -6.38 43.36
N SER A 348 3.96 -6.80 42.71
CA SER A 348 5.07 -7.54 43.33
C SER A 348 6.15 -6.58 43.84
N PRO A 349 6.74 -6.82 45.02
CA PRO A 349 7.87 -6.03 45.51
C PRO A 349 9.19 -6.37 44.79
N ARG A 350 9.26 -7.48 44.06
CA ARG A 350 10.49 -7.95 43.40
C ARG A 350 10.30 -8.07 41.90
N ASP A 351 11.26 -7.52 41.17
CA ASP A 351 11.42 -7.55 39.71
C ASP A 351 10.12 -7.32 38.92
N ALA A 352 9.27 -6.44 39.45
CA ALA A 352 7.96 -6.18 38.89
C ALA A 352 8.09 -5.38 37.58
N THR A 353 7.46 -5.91 36.53
CA THR A 353 7.37 -5.29 35.19
C THR A 353 5.97 -4.74 34.92
N GLY A 354 5.01 -5.01 35.81
CA GLY A 354 3.58 -4.73 35.64
C GLY A 354 2.85 -5.61 34.63
N LEU A 355 3.54 -6.60 34.07
CA LEU A 355 2.96 -7.68 33.29
C LEU A 355 3.02 -8.99 34.09
N PHE A 356 2.17 -9.94 33.73
CA PHE A 356 2.22 -11.28 34.30
C PHE A 356 3.36 -12.10 33.65
N GLU A 357 4.13 -12.85 34.45
CA GLU A 357 5.36 -13.54 34.00
C GLU A 357 5.16 -14.54 32.85
N LEU A 358 3.94 -15.08 32.70
CA LEU A 358 3.61 -16.10 31.70
C LEU A 358 3.21 -15.53 30.33
N ASP A 359 3.29 -14.21 30.13
CA ASP A 359 3.05 -13.58 28.83
C ASP A 359 4.37 -13.43 28.05
N ALA A 360 4.84 -14.54 27.49
CA ALA A 360 6.15 -14.61 26.83
C ALA A 360 6.21 -13.87 25.48
N GLN A 361 5.06 -13.61 24.85
CA GLN A 361 4.95 -12.93 23.55
C GLN A 361 3.60 -12.22 23.46
N SER A 362 3.51 -11.04 24.07
CA SER A 362 2.38 -10.15 23.80
C SER A 362 2.50 -9.62 22.36
N ASP A 363 1.40 -9.62 21.60
CA ASP A 363 1.30 -8.91 20.32
C ASP A 363 1.40 -7.38 20.51
N LEU A 364 1.28 -6.91 21.75
CA LEU A 364 1.44 -5.53 22.15
C LEU A 364 2.87 -5.24 22.61
N LEU A 365 3.28 -3.98 22.44
CA LEU A 365 4.54 -3.48 22.98
C LEU A 365 4.58 -3.64 24.51
N LEU A 366 5.76 -3.94 25.05
CA LEU A 366 5.94 -3.95 26.50
C LEU A 366 5.83 -2.51 27.04
N PRO A 367 5.48 -2.34 28.33
CA PRO A 367 5.44 -1.02 28.90
C PRO A 367 6.76 -0.26 28.76
N PHE A 368 6.66 0.98 28.29
CA PHE A 368 7.78 1.89 27.99
C PHE A 368 8.71 1.41 26.86
N GLU A 369 8.31 0.39 26.10
CA GLU A 369 9.09 -0.10 24.97
C GLU A 369 9.19 0.97 23.87
N GLY A 370 10.40 1.19 23.36
CA GLY A 370 10.66 2.19 22.33
C GLY A 370 10.78 3.61 22.86
N MET A 371 10.72 3.84 24.18
CA MET A 371 11.08 5.12 24.77
C MET A 371 12.61 5.33 24.76
N GLY A 372 13.05 6.57 24.61
CA GLY A 372 14.45 6.94 24.82
C GLY A 372 14.85 6.83 26.29
N VAL A 373 16.14 6.60 26.55
CA VAL A 373 16.66 6.46 27.92
C VAL A 373 16.74 7.79 28.69
N ASP A 374 16.73 8.92 27.97
CA ASP A 374 16.68 10.26 28.57
C ASP A 374 15.21 10.70 28.74
N THR A 375 14.68 10.61 29.97
CA THR A 375 13.27 10.85 30.27
C THR A 375 13.01 11.08 31.76
N THR A 376 11.87 11.67 32.08
CA THR A 376 11.39 11.95 33.44
C THR A 376 10.35 10.91 33.86
N TRP A 377 10.56 10.33 35.03
CA TRP A 377 9.77 9.27 35.62
C TRP A 377 9.08 9.74 36.90
N GLU A 378 7.95 9.13 37.21
CA GLU A 378 7.29 9.25 38.50
C GLU A 378 7.00 7.87 39.06
N PHE A 379 7.56 7.59 40.23
CA PHE A 379 7.24 6.42 41.03
C PHE A 379 6.30 6.84 42.15
N SER A 380 5.10 6.26 42.15
CA SER A 380 4.05 6.55 43.14
C SER A 380 3.67 5.26 43.85
N MET A 381 3.81 5.25 45.17
CA MET A 381 3.37 4.21 46.08
C MET A 381 2.59 4.89 47.20
N PRO A 382 1.27 5.07 47.04
CA PRO A 382 0.45 5.80 48.00
C PRO A 382 0.37 5.08 49.34
N LYS A 383 0.61 5.80 50.45
CA LYS A 383 0.51 5.26 51.82
C LYS A 383 -0.86 4.66 52.14
N ALA A 384 -1.93 5.29 51.66
CA ALA A 384 -3.30 4.82 51.88
C ALA A 384 -3.58 3.42 51.28
N ALA A 385 -2.81 3.00 50.27
CA ALA A 385 -2.97 1.70 49.61
C ALA A 385 -1.97 0.63 50.12
N ASN A 386 -1.00 1.02 50.94
CA ASN A 386 0.12 0.18 51.37
C ASN A 386 0.24 0.22 52.89
N MET A 387 -0.36 -0.76 53.55
CA MET A 387 -0.44 -0.84 55.02
C MET A 387 0.81 -1.47 55.64
N PHE A 388 1.98 -0.90 55.36
CA PHE A 388 3.24 -1.27 56.02
C PHE A 388 4.04 0.00 56.35
N ASP A 389 5.04 -0.12 57.21
CA ASP A 389 5.85 1.01 57.61
C ASP A 389 6.85 1.41 56.51
N TYR A 390 6.70 2.62 55.97
CA TYR A 390 7.55 3.17 54.92
C TYR A 390 8.97 3.46 55.42
N ASN A 391 9.19 3.51 56.74
CA ASN A 391 10.53 3.61 57.29
C ASN A 391 11.37 2.36 57.08
N THR A 392 10.73 1.24 56.75
CA THR A 392 11.41 -0.02 56.43
C THR A 392 11.90 -0.07 54.98
N ILE A 393 11.55 0.91 54.13
CA ILE A 393 12.02 0.99 52.74
C ILE A 393 13.49 1.42 52.75
N ALA A 394 14.37 0.46 52.44
CA ALA A 394 15.80 0.69 52.33
C ALA A 394 16.15 1.31 50.97
N ASP A 395 15.56 0.82 49.88
CA ASP A 395 15.79 1.35 48.53
C ASP A 395 14.69 0.93 47.55
N VAL A 396 14.60 1.63 46.42
CA VAL A 396 13.83 1.22 45.25
C VAL A 396 14.80 1.15 44.08
N LEU A 397 14.96 -0.05 43.54
CA LEU A 397 15.83 -0.33 42.40
C LEU A 397 15.00 -0.36 41.12
N ILE A 398 15.38 0.46 40.14
CA ILE A 398 14.75 0.49 38.83
C ILE A 398 15.77 0.06 37.80
N SER A 399 15.52 -1.10 37.18
CA SER A 399 16.39 -1.68 36.16
C SER A 399 15.81 -1.42 34.78
N PHE A 400 16.54 -0.66 33.97
CA PHE A 400 16.22 -0.40 32.57
C PHE A 400 16.98 -1.39 31.70
N GLU A 401 16.23 -2.22 30.97
CA GLU A 401 16.74 -3.03 29.88
C GLU A 401 16.55 -2.26 28.60
N TYR A 402 17.63 -2.00 27.88
CA TYR A 402 17.61 -1.18 26.68
C TYR A 402 18.47 -1.79 25.59
N THR A 403 18.18 -1.38 24.37
CA THR A 403 18.94 -1.75 23.19
C THR A 403 19.73 -0.56 22.68
N ALA A 404 20.91 -0.79 22.09
CA ALA A 404 21.75 0.26 21.53
C ALA A 404 22.52 -0.23 20.30
N LEU A 405 22.96 0.71 19.48
CA LEU A 405 23.96 0.51 18.42
C LEU A 405 25.28 1.14 18.84
N ASN A 406 26.39 0.68 18.25
CA ASN A 406 27.71 1.17 18.58
C ASN A 406 28.36 1.90 17.39
N SER A 407 29.00 3.03 17.63
CA SER A 407 29.78 3.76 16.64
C SER A 407 31.07 4.31 17.25
N PHE A 408 32.19 4.06 16.57
CA PHE A 408 33.48 4.63 16.95
C PHE A 408 33.52 6.16 16.78
N ALA A 409 32.91 6.68 15.72
CA ALA A 409 32.84 8.12 15.49
C ALA A 409 32.05 8.82 16.61
N TYR A 410 30.90 8.25 17.00
CA TYR A 410 30.11 8.78 18.11
C TYR A 410 30.87 8.69 19.44
N ARG A 411 31.62 7.61 19.66
CA ARG A 411 32.48 7.48 20.86
C ARG A 411 33.43 8.66 20.98
N GLN A 412 34.14 9.01 19.92
CA GLN A 412 35.09 10.13 19.94
C GLN A 412 34.38 11.47 20.23
N GLN A 413 33.20 11.70 19.64
CA GLN A 413 32.40 12.89 19.90
C GLN A 413 31.94 12.97 21.37
N VAL A 414 31.47 11.87 21.93
CA VAL A 414 31.08 11.78 23.35
C VAL A 414 32.29 12.04 24.24
N LEU A 415 33.44 11.42 23.98
CA LEU A 415 34.64 11.62 24.79
C LEU A 415 35.17 13.07 24.79
N GLN A 416 34.95 13.82 23.71
CA GLN A 416 35.29 15.25 23.63
C GLN A 416 34.31 16.14 24.42
N THR A 417 33.05 15.73 24.51
CA THR A 417 31.97 16.52 25.14
C THR A 417 31.76 16.14 26.61
N LEU A 418 32.05 14.89 26.97
CA LEU A 418 31.84 14.33 28.29
C LEU A 418 32.80 14.96 29.29
N LYS A 419 32.24 15.54 30.34
CA LYS A 419 33.05 16.19 31.38
C LYS A 419 33.83 15.13 32.16
N PRO A 420 35.15 15.30 32.39
CA PRO A 420 35.95 14.38 33.20
C PRO A 420 35.59 14.47 34.70
N ILE A 421 34.75 15.40 35.09
CA ILE A 421 34.27 15.56 36.47
C ILE A 421 32.92 14.87 36.59
N LEU A 422 32.81 13.93 37.51
CA LEU A 422 31.56 13.34 37.95
C LEU A 422 31.10 14.06 39.22
N SER A 423 29.81 14.38 39.31
CA SER A 423 29.17 14.84 40.54
C SER A 423 28.07 13.86 40.92
N ALA A 424 28.01 13.48 42.19
CA ALA A 424 27.02 12.55 42.72
C ALA A 424 26.80 12.77 44.22
N ASP A 425 25.70 12.25 44.73
CA ASP A 425 25.34 12.33 46.14
C ASP A 425 25.70 11.02 46.88
N ARG A 426 26.24 11.15 48.09
CA ARG A 426 26.41 10.05 49.04
C ARG A 426 25.65 10.41 50.32
N ALA A 427 24.61 9.64 50.62
CA ALA A 427 23.84 9.76 51.85
C ALA A 427 24.33 8.77 52.91
N PHE A 428 24.46 9.24 54.14
CA PHE A 428 24.76 8.48 55.34
C PHE A 428 23.55 8.57 56.28
N SER A 429 22.94 7.43 56.60
CA SER A 429 21.83 7.34 57.55
C SER A 429 22.37 7.14 58.95
N PHE A 430 21.99 8.00 59.89
CA PHE A 430 22.42 7.84 61.28
C PHE A 430 21.78 6.60 61.89
N ARG A 431 20.51 6.33 61.59
CA ARG A 431 19.83 5.12 62.08
C ARG A 431 20.51 3.83 61.60
N GLN A 432 20.97 3.79 60.35
CA GLN A 432 21.48 2.56 59.73
C GLN A 432 23.00 2.43 59.76
N GLU A 433 23.74 3.49 59.42
CA GLU A 433 25.20 3.48 59.30
C GLU A 433 25.90 3.95 60.59
N PHE A 434 25.25 4.80 61.41
CA PHE A 434 25.82 5.36 62.65
C PHE A 434 24.96 5.04 63.90
N ALA A 435 24.63 3.77 64.09
CA ALA A 435 23.68 3.32 65.12
C ALA A 435 24.08 3.69 66.55
N ASP A 436 25.39 3.68 66.87
CA ASP A 436 25.89 4.07 68.19
C ASP A 436 25.65 5.57 68.44
N GLN A 437 25.97 6.42 67.45
CA GLN A 437 25.71 7.85 67.51
C GLN A 437 24.20 8.14 67.58
N TRP A 438 23.38 7.37 66.86
CA TRP A 438 21.93 7.49 66.95
C TRP A 438 21.41 7.16 68.36
N TYR A 439 21.96 6.12 69.00
CA TYR A 439 21.65 5.75 70.38
C TYR A 439 22.07 6.84 71.37
N ASP A 440 23.26 7.43 71.21
CA ASP A 440 23.76 8.52 72.05
C ASP A 440 22.86 9.76 72.01
N LEU A 441 22.31 10.10 70.83
CA LEU A 441 21.34 11.19 70.68
C LEU A 441 20.00 10.91 71.38
N HIS A 442 19.58 9.65 71.47
CA HIS A 442 18.37 9.25 72.20
C HIS A 442 18.58 9.17 73.71
N ASN A 443 19.82 9.01 74.16
CA ASN A 443 20.19 8.83 75.57
C ASN A 443 21.18 9.92 76.02
N PRO A 444 20.87 11.21 75.84
CA PRO A 444 21.84 12.30 76.05
C PRO A 444 22.40 12.34 77.47
N ASP A 445 21.62 11.93 78.47
CA ASP A 445 22.02 11.93 79.88
C ASP A 445 23.01 10.80 80.25
N GLN A 446 23.19 9.81 79.37
CA GLN A 446 24.17 8.73 79.54
C GLN A 446 25.53 9.08 78.91
N THR A 447 25.65 10.24 78.25
CA THR A 447 26.84 10.66 77.51
C THR A 447 27.58 11.79 78.22
N ALA A 448 28.90 11.85 78.06
CA ALA A 448 29.71 12.94 78.63
C ALA A 448 29.51 14.28 77.90
N THR A 449 29.06 14.23 76.64
CA THR A 449 28.76 15.39 75.79
C THR A 449 27.34 15.28 75.26
N PRO A 450 26.32 15.71 76.03
CA PRO A 450 24.92 15.58 75.64
C PRO A 450 24.64 16.18 74.27
N MET A 451 23.83 15.49 73.46
CA MET A 451 23.42 15.93 72.11
C MET A 451 24.57 16.19 71.13
N THR A 452 25.77 15.65 71.39
CA THR A 452 26.94 15.79 70.52
C THR A 452 27.48 14.42 70.13
N VAL A 453 27.59 14.19 68.83
CA VAL A 453 28.06 12.91 68.28
C VAL A 453 29.20 13.11 67.29
N ARG A 454 30.12 12.15 67.29
CA ARG A 454 31.27 12.11 66.38
C ARG A 454 31.20 10.88 65.49
N PHE A 455 31.47 11.08 64.21
CA PHE A 455 31.51 10.02 63.20
C PHE A 455 32.55 10.39 62.14
N ALA A 456 32.99 9.42 61.34
CA ALA A 456 34.02 9.65 60.34
C ALA A 456 33.51 9.20 58.97
N THR A 457 33.82 9.99 57.95
CA THR A 457 33.67 9.60 56.54
C THR A 457 35.05 9.25 56.01
N ARG A 458 35.15 8.14 55.29
CA ARG A 458 36.41 7.61 54.79
C ARG A 458 36.43 7.56 53.27
N ARG A 459 37.60 7.37 52.67
CA ARG A 459 37.74 7.32 51.21
C ARG A 459 36.95 6.15 50.61
N GLU A 460 36.86 5.03 51.33
CA GLU A 460 36.12 3.84 50.94
C GLU A 460 34.60 4.04 50.85
N ASP A 461 34.05 5.09 51.48
CA ASP A 461 32.61 5.39 51.41
C ASP A 461 32.21 6.04 50.07
N PHE A 462 33.18 6.46 49.28
CA PHE A 462 33.01 7.09 47.97
C PHE A 462 33.46 6.14 46.85
N PRO A 463 32.92 6.26 45.63
CA PRO A 463 33.25 5.35 44.54
C PRO A 463 34.78 5.22 44.32
N PRO A 464 35.26 3.99 44.03
CA PRO A 464 36.66 3.80 43.66
C PRO A 464 36.95 4.47 42.30
N ASN A 465 38.23 4.71 42.01
CA ASN A 465 38.70 5.30 40.74
C ASN A 465 38.17 6.72 40.46
N LEU A 466 37.89 7.48 41.52
CA LEU A 466 37.72 8.92 41.44
C LEU A 466 38.91 9.59 42.13
N ASP A 467 39.64 10.39 41.35
CA ASP A 467 40.73 11.21 41.87
C ASP A 467 40.18 12.57 42.28
N GLU A 468 40.95 13.32 43.07
CA GLU A 468 40.63 14.71 43.43
C GLU A 468 39.19 14.86 43.97
N LEU A 469 38.80 14.00 44.93
CA LEU A 469 37.48 14.09 45.56
C LEU A 469 37.35 15.39 46.35
N LEU A 470 36.29 16.15 46.05
CA LEU A 470 35.96 17.42 46.70
C LEU A 470 34.50 17.41 47.11
N ILE A 471 34.21 17.91 48.31
CA ILE A 471 32.84 18.21 48.75
C ILE A 471 32.34 19.40 47.92
N GLN A 472 31.24 19.23 47.18
CA GLN A 472 30.56 20.32 46.51
C GLN A 472 29.48 20.92 47.40
N GLN A 473 28.70 20.08 48.07
CA GLN A 473 27.58 20.50 48.90
C GLN A 473 27.40 19.53 50.06
N VAL A 474 26.91 20.05 51.18
CA VAL A 474 26.49 19.29 52.36
C VAL A 474 25.04 19.62 52.66
N VAL A 475 24.25 18.57 52.89
CA VAL A 475 22.87 18.64 53.34
C VAL A 475 22.71 17.76 54.56
N LEU A 476 22.07 18.29 55.59
CA LEU A 476 21.61 17.52 56.74
C LEU A 476 20.09 17.53 56.71
N TYR A 477 19.48 16.36 56.66
CA TYR A 477 18.04 16.20 56.61
C TYR A 477 17.56 15.46 57.86
N PHE A 478 16.60 16.05 58.56
CA PHE A 478 15.95 15.47 59.73
C PHE A 478 14.63 14.85 59.30
N ALA A 479 14.61 13.53 59.17
CA ALA A 479 13.43 12.78 58.79
C ALA A 479 12.44 12.71 59.95
N ARG A 480 11.43 13.57 59.92
CA ARG A 480 10.46 13.77 61.00
C ARG A 480 9.08 13.22 60.65
N SER A 481 8.28 12.90 61.65
CA SER A 481 6.86 12.58 61.43
C SER A 481 6.11 13.81 60.90
N ALA A 482 5.05 13.58 60.11
CA ALA A 482 4.30 14.66 59.45
C ALA A 482 3.64 15.66 60.42
N GLU A 483 3.45 15.26 61.68
CA GLU A 483 2.86 16.08 62.74
C GLU A 483 3.86 17.08 63.35
N VAL A 484 5.16 16.89 63.10
CA VAL A 484 6.22 17.72 63.67
C VAL A 484 6.75 18.69 62.62
N GLN A 485 6.42 19.96 62.78
CA GLN A 485 6.91 21.05 61.92
C GLN A 485 8.00 21.90 62.59
N MET A 486 8.49 21.48 63.76
CA MET A 486 9.51 22.20 64.50
C MET A 486 10.85 22.20 63.76
N GLU A 487 11.53 23.33 63.78
CA GLU A 487 12.90 23.45 63.27
C GLU A 487 13.92 23.09 64.34
N ILE A 488 14.96 22.38 63.91
CA ILE A 488 16.03 21.85 64.74
C ILE A 488 17.24 22.76 64.60
N SER A 489 17.70 23.27 65.74
CA SER A 489 18.91 24.09 65.79
C SER A 489 20.14 23.19 65.95
N VAL A 490 21.06 23.29 64.99
CA VAL A 490 22.36 22.65 65.05
C VAL A 490 23.33 23.64 65.71
N GLY A 491 23.75 23.33 66.93
CA GLY A 491 24.76 24.08 67.67
C GLY A 491 26.07 24.18 66.89
N HIS A 492 26.51 23.07 66.30
CA HIS A 492 27.48 23.11 65.21
C HIS A 492 27.51 21.80 64.43
N LEU A 493 27.82 21.91 63.14
CA LEU A 493 28.38 20.80 62.37
C LEU A 493 29.83 21.18 62.06
N GLN A 494 30.77 20.42 62.63
CA GLN A 494 32.19 20.60 62.40
C GLN A 494 32.74 19.44 61.56
N PHE A 495 33.54 19.77 60.55
CA PHE A 495 34.27 18.82 59.73
C PHE A 495 35.77 19.06 59.85
N ARG A 496 36.54 18.00 60.07
CA ARG A 496 38.00 17.99 60.09
C ARG A 496 38.48 17.07 58.97
N ALA A 497 38.86 17.67 57.84
CA ALA A 497 39.39 16.92 56.72
C ALA A 497 40.63 16.11 57.13
N ALA A 498 40.79 14.91 56.56
CA ALA A 498 41.93 14.04 56.86
C ALA A 498 43.27 14.78 56.63
N GLY A 499 44.09 14.86 57.67
CA GLY A 499 45.37 15.59 57.64
C GLY A 499 45.29 17.09 57.97
N SER A 500 44.10 17.63 58.28
CA SER A 500 43.90 18.99 58.79
C SER A 500 43.39 18.97 60.23
N ASN A 501 43.97 19.81 61.09
CA ASN A 501 43.53 19.96 62.48
C ASN A 501 42.52 21.10 62.68
N SER A 502 42.24 21.90 61.65
CA SER A 502 41.30 23.04 61.77
C SER A 502 39.88 22.57 61.49
N PRO A 503 38.93 22.75 62.44
CA PRO A 503 37.53 22.44 62.19
C PRO A 503 36.92 23.46 61.22
N LEU A 504 36.17 22.94 60.25
CA LEU A 504 35.39 23.70 59.28
C LEU A 504 33.91 23.56 59.61
N GLY A 505 33.10 24.57 59.33
CA GLY A 505 31.66 24.53 59.61
C GLY A 505 31.23 25.42 60.78
N GLY A 506 30.01 25.21 61.27
CA GLY A 506 29.43 26.04 62.33
C GLY A 506 27.94 25.80 62.57
N THR A 507 27.29 26.77 63.21
CA THR A 507 25.86 26.72 63.58
C THR A 507 24.97 26.78 62.35
N ALA A 508 23.84 26.07 62.37
CA ALA A 508 22.80 26.22 61.36
C ALA A 508 21.43 25.87 61.96
N VAL A 509 20.35 26.31 61.31
CA VAL A 509 18.98 25.98 61.73
C VAL A 509 18.25 25.37 60.54
N SER A 510 17.52 24.29 60.79
CA SER A 510 16.75 23.66 59.72
C SER A 510 15.65 24.58 59.20
N LEU A 511 15.32 24.38 57.93
CA LEU A 511 14.13 24.92 57.29
C LEU A 511 13.41 23.75 56.66
N ASP A 512 12.20 23.50 57.11
CA ASP A 512 11.44 22.29 56.83
C ASP A 512 12.21 21.00 57.15
N GLY A 513 12.98 21.00 58.24
CA GLY A 513 13.81 19.85 58.62
C GLY A 513 15.05 19.65 57.74
N VAL A 514 15.36 20.60 56.84
CA VAL A 514 16.51 20.55 55.95
C VAL A 514 17.50 21.65 56.29
N ILE A 515 18.78 21.31 56.43
CA ILE A 515 19.88 22.27 56.44
C ILE A 515 20.73 22.03 55.20
N SER A 516 20.89 23.04 54.36
CA SER A 516 21.58 22.86 53.08
C SER A 516 22.45 24.05 52.74
N THR A 517 23.66 23.73 52.28
CA THR A 517 24.57 24.69 51.64
C THR A 517 23.99 25.27 50.33
N ARG A 518 23.03 24.60 49.68
CA ARG A 518 22.33 25.09 48.48
C ARG A 518 21.19 26.06 48.79
N LYS A 519 20.46 25.84 49.89
CA LYS A 519 19.29 26.67 50.29
C LYS A 519 19.67 27.92 51.08
N GLY A 520 20.95 28.09 51.44
CA GLY A 520 21.47 29.29 52.11
C GLY A 520 21.27 29.33 53.63
N ASN A 521 20.53 28.37 54.22
CA ASN A 521 20.35 28.26 55.67
C ASN A 521 21.52 27.57 56.40
N ALA A 522 22.62 27.33 55.69
CA ALA A 522 23.85 26.72 56.18
C ALA A 522 25.10 27.52 55.78
N ALA A 523 25.04 28.86 55.80
CA ALA A 523 26.13 29.72 55.35
C ALA A 523 27.46 29.47 56.08
N SER A 524 27.41 29.07 57.35
CA SER A 524 28.56 28.68 58.17
C SER A 524 29.26 27.41 57.67
N TRP A 525 28.61 26.59 56.85
CA TRP A 525 29.16 25.35 56.29
C TRP A 525 29.90 25.58 54.98
N ALA A 526 29.90 26.81 54.43
CA ALA A 526 30.58 27.13 53.19
C ALA A 526 32.08 26.81 53.24
N SER A 527 32.71 26.87 54.42
CA SER A 527 34.13 26.53 54.59
C SER A 527 34.44 25.04 54.38
N ILE A 528 33.42 24.16 54.43
CA ILE A 528 33.57 22.72 54.19
C ILE A 528 33.70 22.43 52.69
N ILE A 529 33.08 23.25 51.84
CA ILE A 529 33.07 23.10 50.38
C ILE A 529 34.50 23.18 49.83
N GLY A 530 34.84 22.29 48.90
CA GLY A 530 36.18 22.18 48.32
C GLY A 530 37.16 21.35 49.16
N SER A 531 36.77 20.83 50.32
CA SER A 531 37.60 19.93 51.11
C SER A 531 37.50 18.49 50.60
N ASN A 532 38.51 17.66 50.88
CA ASN A 532 38.41 16.21 50.69
C ASN A 532 37.28 15.67 51.58
N PRO A 533 36.38 14.82 51.08
CA PRO A 533 35.26 14.31 51.86
C PRO A 533 35.64 13.28 52.93
N GLY A 534 36.88 12.79 52.96
CA GLY A 534 37.37 11.95 54.04
C GLY A 534 37.80 12.79 55.25
N GLY A 535 37.26 12.48 56.44
CA GLY A 535 37.60 13.17 57.67
C GLY A 535 36.65 12.87 58.83
N ASP A 536 36.87 13.56 59.94
CA ASP A 536 36.06 13.44 61.14
C ASP A 536 34.98 14.52 61.19
N TRP A 537 33.78 14.13 61.56
CA TRP A 537 32.64 15.00 61.75
C TRP A 537 32.22 15.03 63.21
N GLU A 538 31.77 16.19 63.67
CA GLU A 538 31.11 16.38 64.95
C GLU A 538 29.81 17.14 64.72
N LEU A 539 28.68 16.49 65.04
CA LEU A 539 27.35 17.09 65.00
C LEU A 539 26.91 17.34 66.44
N ALA A 540 26.72 18.61 66.79
CA ALA A 540 26.12 19.03 68.04
C ALA A 540 24.74 19.65 67.77
N LEU A 541 23.70 19.03 68.31
CA LEU A 541 22.34 19.58 68.31
C LEU A 541 22.14 20.47 69.54
N SER A 542 21.17 21.39 69.49
CA SER A 542 20.83 22.18 70.67
C SER A 542 20.35 21.27 71.81
N ASN A 543 20.95 21.43 72.99
CA ASN A 543 20.60 20.65 74.17
C ASN A 543 19.46 21.32 74.97
N ASP A 544 18.38 21.65 74.28
CA ASP A 544 17.18 22.24 74.86
C ASP A 544 16.07 21.18 75.03
N ALA A 545 15.07 21.48 75.87
CA ALA A 545 14.00 20.53 76.18
C ALA A 545 13.18 20.12 74.93
N GLN A 546 13.07 20.98 73.91
CA GLN A 546 12.31 20.66 72.70
C GLN A 546 13.07 19.65 71.85
N THR A 547 14.37 19.87 71.62
CA THR A 547 15.21 18.92 70.88
C THR A 547 15.30 17.57 71.58
N ARG A 548 15.44 17.54 72.91
CA ARG A 548 15.38 16.28 73.69
C ARG A 548 14.06 15.53 73.48
N ALA A 549 12.94 16.25 73.55
CA ALA A 549 11.62 15.66 73.35
C ALA A 549 11.44 15.05 71.94
N LEU A 550 12.11 15.56 70.91
CA LEU A 550 12.04 14.98 69.55
C LEU A 550 12.62 13.55 69.51
N PHE A 551 13.71 13.31 70.24
CA PHE A 551 14.36 12.01 70.33
C PHE A 551 13.64 11.07 71.32
N GLU A 552 13.26 11.57 72.50
CA GLU A 552 12.55 10.78 73.52
C GLU A 552 11.19 10.28 73.04
N ASN A 553 10.47 11.07 72.24
CA ASN A 553 9.17 10.71 71.68
C ASN A 553 9.26 9.96 70.34
N GLU A 554 10.46 9.58 69.89
CA GLU A 554 10.72 8.92 68.59
C GLU A 554 10.11 9.68 67.39
N GLN A 555 10.05 11.01 67.48
CA GLN A 555 9.47 11.87 66.43
C GLN A 555 10.41 12.07 65.24
N LEU A 556 11.70 11.78 65.43
CA LEU A 556 12.70 11.68 64.38
C LEU A 556 12.90 10.22 63.98
N SER A 557 12.56 9.91 62.73
CA SER A 557 12.79 8.60 62.12
C SER A 557 14.25 8.40 61.73
N ASP A 558 14.95 9.44 61.26
CA ASP A 558 16.36 9.35 60.85
C ASP A 558 17.01 10.74 60.76
N ILE A 559 18.35 10.78 60.74
CA ILE A 559 19.14 11.93 60.31
C ILE A 559 19.96 11.49 59.11
N LEU A 560 19.78 12.14 57.97
CA LEU A 560 20.53 11.86 56.75
C LEU A 560 21.57 12.97 56.53
N LEU A 561 22.84 12.59 56.55
CA LEU A 561 23.91 13.46 56.05
C LEU A 561 24.15 13.13 54.58
N VAL A 562 23.84 14.06 53.69
CA VAL A 562 24.09 13.94 52.26
C VAL A 562 25.27 14.81 51.86
N ILE A 563 26.32 14.17 51.37
CA ILE A 563 27.50 14.83 50.81
C ILE A 563 27.41 14.72 49.29
N THR A 564 27.18 15.85 48.62
CA THR A 564 27.42 15.94 47.18
C THR A 564 28.92 16.09 46.98
N TYR A 565 29.53 15.12 46.31
CA TYR A 565 30.95 15.14 46.00
C TYR A 565 31.15 15.26 44.50
N SER A 566 32.28 15.86 44.12
CA SER A 566 32.82 15.74 42.77
C SER A 566 34.14 15.02 42.79
N GLY A 567 34.40 14.23 41.76
CA GLY A 567 35.69 13.61 41.53
C GLY A 567 36.03 13.60 40.05
N ARG A 568 37.33 13.57 39.75
CA ARG A 568 37.83 13.42 38.40
C ARG A 568 37.89 11.93 38.05
N THR A 569 37.23 11.56 36.96
CA THR A 569 37.33 10.20 36.41
C THR A 569 38.66 10.03 35.69
N PRO A 570 39.26 8.82 35.71
CA PRO A 570 40.45 8.53 34.92
C PRO A 570 40.18 8.73 33.43
N THR A 571 41.24 8.95 32.66
CA THR A 571 41.15 9.04 31.21
C THR A 571 40.64 7.72 30.63
N TRP A 572 39.69 7.82 29.71
CA TRP A 572 39.20 6.66 28.97
C TRP A 572 40.35 5.98 28.20
N PRO A 573 40.40 4.64 28.18
CA PRO A 573 41.34 3.94 27.32
C PRO A 573 41.06 4.28 25.84
N GLY A 574 42.12 4.63 25.13
CA GLY A 574 42.12 5.06 23.73
C GLY A 574 41.67 3.99 22.75
#